data_AF-A0A7C1D8P0-F1
#
_entry.id   AF-A0A7C1D8P0-F1
#
_cell.length_a   1.000
_cell.length_b   1.000
_cell.length_c   1.000
_cell.angle_alpha   90.00
_cell.angle_beta   90.00
_cell.angle_gamma   90.00
#
_symmetry.space_group_name_H-M   'P 1'
#
loop_
_entity.id
_entity.type
_entity.pdbx_description
1 polymer ?
#
loop_
_entity_poly.entity_id
_entity_poly.type
_entity_poly.pdbx_seq_one_letter_code
_entity_poly.pdbx_strand_id
1 'polypeptide(L)'
;MVVFSLHLKWEKWMRVRAAIMTLLNITAMADGKVRAEEKELIFESLKRQFQCTDEELEKSFQQNLGQLEADPTEMIKQAVLVLREECSVVEIKKVIKLLKDLSMIDKKLDRREMMIIEMLEQLTATAS
;
A
#
# COMPACT_ATOMS: atom_id res chain seq x y z
N MET A 1 -27.37 -3.43 17.72
CA MET A 1 -26.76 -3.75 16.41
C MET A 1 -25.69 -2.72 15.96
N VAL A 2 -24.92 -2.11 16.88
CA VAL A 2 -23.89 -1.10 16.51
C VAL A 2 -22.46 -1.68 16.54
N VAL A 3 -22.22 -2.68 17.41
CA VAL A 3 -20.90 -3.30 17.61
C VAL A 3 -20.42 -4.09 16.37
N PHE A 4 -21.33 -4.77 15.67
CA PHE A 4 -21.01 -5.54 14.46
C PHE A 4 -20.53 -4.66 13.29
N SER A 5 -21.14 -3.49 13.10
CA SER A 5 -20.77 -2.57 12.00
C SER A 5 -19.44 -1.84 12.24
N LEU A 6 -19.03 -1.65 13.49
CA LEU A 6 -17.72 -1.09 13.83
C LEU A 6 -16.60 -2.12 13.64
N HIS A 7 -16.86 -3.38 13.98
CA HIS A 7 -15.90 -4.48 13.82
C HIS A 7 -15.58 -4.76 12.34
N LEU A 8 -16.60 -4.85 11.49
CA LEU A 8 -16.43 -5.04 10.04
C LEU A 8 -15.68 -3.87 9.37
N LYS A 9 -15.91 -2.64 9.83
CA LYS A 9 -15.15 -1.46 9.35
C LYS A 9 -13.68 -1.53 9.76
N TRP A 10 -13.39 -2.00 10.97
CA TRP A 10 -12.04 -2.18 11.49
C TRP A 10 -11.26 -3.24 10.72
N GLU A 11 -11.85 -4.41 10.46
CA GLU A 11 -11.20 -5.48 9.69
C GLU A 11 -10.92 -5.06 8.25
N LYS A 12 -11.86 -4.34 7.63
CA LYS A 12 -11.67 -3.73 6.31
C LYS A 12 -10.50 -2.76 6.32
N TRP A 13 -10.46 -1.85 7.30
CA TRP A 13 -9.39 -0.86 7.43
C TRP A 13 -8.01 -1.50 7.63
N MET A 14 -7.94 -2.56 8.42
CA MET A 14 -6.71 -3.33 8.63
C MET A 14 -6.22 -4.00 7.34
N ARG A 15 -7.13 -4.59 6.56
CA ARG A 15 -6.81 -5.21 5.27
C ARG A 15 -6.33 -4.20 4.24
N VAL A 16 -7.01 -3.05 4.13
CA VAL A 16 -6.59 -1.96 3.22
C VAL A 16 -5.24 -1.40 3.65
N ARG A 17 -5.02 -1.15 4.94
CA ARG A 17 -3.72 -0.67 5.46
C ARG A 17 -2.59 -1.63 5.10
N ALA A 18 -2.81 -2.93 5.30
CA ALA A 18 -1.82 -3.96 4.97
C ALA A 18 -1.52 -3.97 3.46
N ALA A 19 -2.56 -3.92 2.61
CA ALA A 19 -2.40 -3.88 1.16
C ALA A 19 -1.61 -2.64 0.69
N ILE A 20 -1.94 -1.46 1.22
CA ILE A 20 -1.18 -0.23 0.93
C ILE A 20 0.27 -0.38 1.39
N MET A 21 0.50 -0.84 2.62
CA MET A 21 1.86 -1.09 3.12
C MET A 21 2.63 -2.06 2.23
N THR A 22 2.01 -3.14 1.75
CA THR A 22 2.65 -4.10 0.86
C THR A 22 3.10 -3.45 -0.45
N LEU A 23 2.24 -2.67 -1.10
CA LEU A 23 2.60 -1.99 -2.34
C LEU A 23 3.73 -0.98 -2.13
N LEU A 24 3.67 -0.21 -1.03
CA LEU A 24 4.70 0.77 -0.70
C LEU A 24 6.05 0.12 -0.35
N ASN A 25 6.03 -1.02 0.35
CA ASN A 25 7.24 -1.78 0.64
C ASN A 25 7.91 -2.31 -0.63
N ILE A 26 7.12 -2.77 -1.61
CA ILE A 26 7.65 -3.25 -2.89
C ILE A 26 8.31 -2.12 -3.67
N THR A 27 7.67 -0.95 -3.69
CA THR A 27 8.22 0.28 -4.27
C THR A 27 9.53 0.65 -3.58
N ALA A 28 9.53 0.78 -2.25
CA ALA A 28 10.73 1.13 -1.48
C ALA A 28 11.85 0.05 -1.51
N MET A 29 11.54 -1.19 -1.87
CA MET A 29 12.52 -2.27 -2.06
C MET A 29 12.97 -2.43 -3.51
N ALA A 30 12.40 -1.71 -4.47
CA ALA A 30 12.68 -1.93 -5.88
C ALA A 30 14.15 -1.69 -6.24
N ASP A 31 14.80 -0.72 -5.59
CA ASP A 31 16.23 -0.41 -5.70
C ASP A 31 17.12 -1.28 -4.78
N GLY A 32 16.51 -2.18 -4.00
CA GLY A 32 17.16 -3.05 -3.02
C GLY A 32 17.50 -2.38 -1.68
N LYS A 33 17.12 -1.10 -1.46
CA LYS A 33 17.39 -0.35 -0.23
C LYS A 33 16.26 0.63 0.11
N VAL A 34 15.49 0.29 1.14
CA VAL A 34 14.53 1.23 1.73
C VAL A 34 15.27 2.41 2.36
N ARG A 35 15.06 3.63 1.86
CA ARG A 35 15.60 4.85 2.47
C ARG A 35 14.73 5.30 3.62
N ALA A 36 15.34 5.91 4.63
CA ALA A 36 14.61 6.42 5.80
C ALA A 36 13.52 7.44 5.42
N GLU A 37 13.79 8.28 4.41
CA GLU A 37 12.87 9.31 3.91
C GLU A 37 11.60 8.70 3.27
N GLU A 38 11.75 7.62 2.50
CA GLU A 38 10.64 6.90 1.89
C GLU A 38 9.76 6.25 2.96
N LYS A 39 10.41 5.61 3.94
CA LYS A 39 9.73 4.98 5.08
C LYS A 39 8.95 6.01 5.91
N GLU A 40 9.54 7.16 6.18
CA GLU A 40 8.88 8.24 6.94
C GLU A 40 7.63 8.75 6.20
N LEU A 41 7.71 8.94 4.88
CA LEU A 41 6.56 9.37 4.08
C LEU A 41 5.44 8.32 4.01
N ILE A 42 5.80 7.04 3.93
CA ILE A 42 4.86 5.91 4.03
C ILE A 42 4.16 5.97 5.40
N PHE A 43 4.92 6.11 6.48
CA PHE A 43 4.39 6.06 7.84
C PHE A 43 3.50 7.26 8.12
N GLU A 44 3.93 8.47 7.76
CA GLU A 44 3.12 9.69 7.88
C GLU A 44 1.79 9.58 7.11
N SER A 45 1.84 9.05 5.89
CA SER A 45 0.65 8.87 5.06
C SER A 45 -0.33 7.86 5.67
N LEU A 46 0.18 6.75 6.19
CA LEU A 46 -0.64 5.72 6.83
C LEU A 46 -1.18 6.16 8.18
N LYS A 47 -0.40 6.89 8.99
CA LYS A 47 -0.86 7.47 10.27
C LYS A 47 -2.03 8.42 10.06
N ARG A 48 -1.93 9.32 9.07
CA ARG A 48 -2.99 10.28 8.75
C ARG A 48 -4.28 9.62 8.28
N GLN A 49 -4.18 8.49 7.57
CA GLN A 49 -5.34 7.80 7.02
C GLN A 49 -5.96 6.79 7.99
N PHE A 50 -5.14 6.04 8.74
CA PHE A 50 -5.56 4.86 9.49
C PHE A 50 -5.50 5.00 11.02
N GLN A 51 -5.04 6.15 11.55
CA GLN A 51 -4.91 6.39 13.00
C GLN A 51 -4.16 5.26 13.73
N CYS A 52 -2.98 4.91 13.23
CA CYS A 52 -2.14 3.84 13.77
C CYS A 52 -0.86 4.41 14.41
N THR A 53 -0.16 3.59 15.20
CA THR A 53 1.11 3.97 15.83
C THR A 53 2.31 3.61 14.95
N ASP A 54 3.43 4.28 15.16
CA ASP A 54 4.70 3.94 14.47
C ASP A 54 5.11 2.49 14.76
N GLU A 55 4.83 1.98 15.95
CA GLU A 55 5.17 0.61 16.36
C GLU A 55 4.35 -0.44 15.60
N GLU A 56 3.07 -0.18 15.35
CA GLU A 56 2.23 -1.04 14.51
C GLU A 56 2.66 -1.03 13.05
N LEU A 57 3.04 0.15 12.54
CA LEU A 57 3.53 0.32 11.18
C LEU A 57 4.88 -0.38 11.00
N GLU A 58 5.80 -0.25 11.95
CA GLU A 58 7.09 -0.94 11.94
C GLU A 58 6.90 -2.45 11.90
N LYS A 59 6.04 -2.99 12.77
CA LYS A 59 5.75 -4.41 12.79
C LYS A 59 5.18 -4.89 11.45
N SER A 60 4.22 -4.16 10.88
CA SER A 60 3.64 -4.50 9.58
C SER A 60 4.67 -4.40 8.45
N PHE A 61 5.56 -3.42 8.53
CA PHE A 61 6.63 -3.20 7.56
C PHE A 61 7.60 -4.39 7.54
N GLN A 62 8.13 -4.77 8.71
CA GLN A 62 9.07 -5.89 8.85
C GLN A 62 8.44 -7.24 8.47
N GLN A 63 7.17 -7.46 8.83
CA GLN A 63 6.44 -8.67 8.42
C GLN A 63 6.30 -8.76 6.91
N ASN A 64 5.97 -7.65 6.25
CA ASN A 64 5.89 -7.60 4.78
C ASN A 64 7.24 -7.87 4.13
N LEU A 65 8.34 -7.27 4.63
CA LEU A 65 9.69 -7.51 4.08
C LEU A 65 10.04 -9.01 4.04
N GLY A 66 9.80 -9.74 5.13
CA GLY A 66 10.09 -11.18 5.17
C GLY A 66 9.24 -12.02 4.22
N GLN A 67 8.04 -11.57 3.85
CA GLN A 67 7.17 -12.26 2.89
C GLN A 67 7.51 -11.90 1.43
N LEU A 68 7.99 -10.67 1.20
CA LEU A 68 8.37 -10.19 -0.13
C LEU A 68 9.58 -10.91 -0.71
N GLU A 69 10.47 -11.43 0.14
CA GLU A 69 11.58 -12.26 -0.31
C GLU A 69 11.11 -13.62 -0.87
N ALA A 70 9.94 -14.10 -0.44
CA ALA A 70 9.42 -15.41 -0.83
C ALA A 70 8.60 -15.36 -2.12
N ASP A 71 7.62 -14.45 -2.24
CA ASP A 71 6.80 -14.29 -3.44
C ASP A 71 6.25 -12.85 -3.62
N PRO A 72 7.03 -11.94 -4.21
CA PRO A 72 6.63 -10.55 -4.37
C PRO A 72 5.48 -10.39 -5.38
N THR A 73 5.35 -11.28 -6.36
CA THR A 73 4.31 -11.14 -7.41
C THR A 73 2.94 -11.47 -6.86
N GLU A 74 2.82 -12.53 -6.07
CA GLU A 74 1.55 -12.90 -5.45
C GLU A 74 1.10 -11.84 -4.44
N MET A 75 2.03 -11.29 -3.66
CA MET A 75 1.73 -10.20 -2.73
C MET A 75 1.18 -8.94 -3.43
N ILE A 76 1.71 -8.58 -4.61
CA ILE A 76 1.16 -7.47 -5.42
C ILE A 76 -0.29 -7.77 -5.80
N LYS A 77 -0.56 -8.96 -6.34
CA LYS A 77 -1.91 -9.34 -6.79
C LYS A 77 -2.92 -9.28 -5.66
N GLN A 78 -2.57 -9.85 -4.49
CA GLN A 78 -3.43 -9.82 -3.32
C GLN A 78 -3.69 -8.40 -2.83
N ALA A 79 -2.65 -7.56 -2.77
CA ALA A 79 -2.81 -6.16 -2.37
C ALA A 79 -3.70 -5.38 -3.35
N VAL A 80 -3.49 -5.53 -4.66
CA VAL A 80 -4.33 -4.90 -5.69
C VAL A 80 -5.79 -5.39 -5.61
N LEU A 81 -6.00 -6.69 -5.36
CA LEU A 81 -7.33 -7.26 -5.20
C LEU A 81 -8.06 -6.67 -3.97
N VAL A 82 -7.39 -6.59 -2.82
CA VAL A 82 -7.94 -5.97 -1.62
C VAL A 82 -8.33 -4.52 -1.89
N LEU A 83 -7.47 -3.75 -2.56
CA LEU A 83 -7.81 -2.36 -2.92
C LEU A 83 -9.01 -2.28 -3.85
N ARG A 84 -9.13 -3.19 -4.83
CA ARG A 84 -10.28 -3.25 -5.74
C ARG A 84 -11.59 -3.53 -5.00
N GLU A 85 -11.58 -4.49 -4.07
CA GLU A 85 -12.79 -4.95 -3.38
C GLU A 85 -13.23 -3.97 -2.28
N GLU A 86 -12.26 -3.35 -1.60
CA GLU A 86 -12.51 -2.63 -0.36
C GLU A 86 -12.42 -1.10 -0.54
N CYS A 87 -11.71 -0.59 -1.55
CA CYS A 87 -11.55 0.86 -1.73
C CYS A 87 -12.46 1.44 -2.83
N SER A 88 -12.93 2.66 -2.60
CA SER A 88 -13.52 3.49 -3.65
C SER A 88 -12.46 3.94 -4.65
N VAL A 89 -12.90 4.32 -5.86
CA VAL A 89 -12.02 4.89 -6.90
C VAL A 89 -11.23 6.10 -6.38
N VAL A 90 -11.82 6.92 -5.51
CA VAL A 90 -11.14 8.09 -4.91
C VAL A 90 -10.01 7.66 -3.98
N GLU A 91 -10.21 6.60 -3.19
CA GLU A 91 -9.18 6.05 -2.30
C GLU A 91 -8.05 5.41 -3.10
N ILE A 92 -8.37 4.63 -4.14
CA ILE A 92 -7.37 4.03 -5.05
C ILE A 92 -6.52 5.14 -5.71
N LYS A 93 -7.14 6.24 -6.16
CA LYS A 93 -6.41 7.40 -6.71
C LYS A 93 -5.45 8.03 -5.71
N LYS A 94 -5.77 8.07 -4.41
CA LYS A 94 -4.86 8.54 -3.36
C LYS A 94 -3.66 7.60 -3.20
N VAL A 95 -3.88 6.29 -3.27
CA VAL A 95 -2.80 5.28 -3.22
C VAL A 95 -1.88 5.43 -4.43
N ILE A 96 -2.42 5.56 -5.64
CA ILE A 96 -1.65 5.80 -6.86
C ILE A 96 -0.78 7.06 -6.71
N LYS A 97 -1.35 8.14 -6.19
CA LYS A 97 -0.60 9.38 -5.96
C LYS A 97 0.56 9.17 -4.99
N LEU A 98 0.32 8.48 -3.87
CA LEU A 98 1.36 8.19 -2.89
C LEU A 98 2.50 7.35 -3.49
N LEU A 99 2.18 6.33 -4.28
CA LEU A 99 3.18 5.51 -4.99
C LEU A 99 4.01 6.36 -5.95
N LYS A 100 3.38 7.26 -6.72
CA LYS A 100 4.08 8.19 -7.61
C LYS A 100 4.98 9.16 -6.84
N ASP A 101 4.49 9.70 -5.73
CA ASP A 101 5.26 10.62 -4.88
C ASP A 101 6.51 9.92 -4.32
N LEU A 102 6.42 8.63 -3.95
CA LEU A 102 7.58 7.82 -3.53
C LEU A 102 8.57 7.56 -4.67
N SER A 103 8.10 7.12 -5.84
CA SER A 103 8.98 6.90 -6.99
C SER A 103 9.74 8.15 -7.44
N MET A 104 9.22 9.35 -7.14
CA MET A 104 9.91 10.61 -7.44
C MET A 104 11.11 10.87 -6.50
N ILE A 105 11.14 10.26 -5.31
CA ILE A 105 12.26 10.38 -4.35
C ILE A 105 13.47 9.61 -4.87
N ASP A 106 13.25 8.42 -5.40
CA ASP A 106 14.34 7.62 -6.00
C ASP A 106 14.76 8.11 -7.39
N LYS A 107 14.03 9.09 -7.97
CA LYS A 107 14.26 9.67 -9.32
C LYS A 107 14.29 8.64 -10.44
N LYS A 108 13.87 7.40 -10.17
CA LYS A 108 13.73 6.31 -11.12
C LYS A 108 12.47 5.54 -10.76
N LEU A 109 11.54 5.46 -11.71
CA LEU A 109 10.49 4.44 -11.62
C LEU A 109 11.08 3.10 -12.07
N ASP A 110 11.12 2.13 -11.17
CA ASP A 110 11.42 0.76 -11.56
C ASP A 110 10.25 0.13 -12.33
N ARG A 111 10.54 -0.91 -13.13
CA ARG A 111 9.52 -1.65 -13.88
C ARG A 111 8.42 -2.21 -12.99
N ARG A 112 8.75 -2.63 -11.75
CA ARG A 112 7.75 -3.15 -10.80
C ARG A 112 6.81 -2.06 -10.31
N GLU A 113 7.32 -0.87 -10.06
CA GLU A 113 6.51 0.28 -9.63
C GLU A 113 5.56 0.73 -10.74
N MET A 114 6.05 0.80 -11.98
CA MET A 114 5.22 1.08 -13.15
C MET A 114 4.09 0.05 -13.28
N MET A 115 4.41 -1.24 -13.17
CA MET A 115 3.41 -2.31 -13.25
C MET A 115 2.32 -2.15 -12.17
N ILE A 116 2.69 -1.84 -10.92
CA ILE A 116 1.72 -1.61 -9.83
C ILE A 116 0.82 -0.41 -10.16
N ILE A 117 1.41 0.71 -10.58
CA ILE A 117 0.68 1.93 -10.93
C ILE A 117 -0.30 1.66 -12.08
N GLU A 118 0.15 1.00 -13.15
CA GLU A 118 -0.69 0.63 -14.30
C GLU A 118 -1.86 -0.28 -13.88
N MET A 119 -1.59 -1.29 -13.04
CA MET A 119 -2.64 -2.17 -12.52
C MET A 119 -3.70 -1.38 -11.74
N LEU A 120 -3.29 -0.46 -10.87
CA LEU A 120 -4.22 0.38 -10.11
C LEU A 120 -4.96 1.38 -11.01
N GLU A 121 -4.30 1.95 -12.00
CA GLU A 121 -4.93 2.86 -12.97
C GLU A 121 -6.02 2.14 -13.79
N GLN A 122 -5.76 0.90 -14.23
CA GLN A 122 -6.75 0.06 -14.91
C GLN A 122 -7.99 -0.21 -14.04
N LEU A 123 -7.81 -0.40 -12.73
CA LEU A 123 -8.94 -0.53 -11.80
C LEU A 123 -9.79 0.74 -11.76
N THR A 124 -9.17 1.91 -11.81
CA THR A 124 -9.92 3.18 -11.79
C THR A 124 -10.61 3.48 -13.12
N ALA A 125 -10.04 3.02 -14.25
CA ALA A 125 -10.59 3.21 -15.59
C ALA A 125 -11.79 2.29 -15.88
N THR A 126 -11.80 1.08 -15.34
CA THR A 126 -12.87 0.09 -15.54
C THR A 126 -14.07 0.27 -14.61
N ALA A 127 -13.93 1.09 -13.56
CA ALA A 127 -15.00 1.44 -12.62
C ALA A 127 -15.77 2.73 -13.02
N SER A 128 -15.48 3.29 -14.20
CA SER A 128 -16.14 4.48 -14.78
C SER A 128 -17.21 4.10 -15.79
#